data_AF-A0AA40T1V2-F1
#
_entry.id   AF-A0AA40T1V2-F1
#
_cell.length_a   1.000
_cell.length_b   1.000
_cell.length_c   1.000
_cell.angle_alpha   90.00
_cell.angle_beta   90.00
_cell.angle_gamma   90.00
#
_symmetry.space_group_name_H-M   'P 1'
#
loop_
_entity.id
_entity.type
_entity.pdbx_description
1 polymer ?
#
loop_
_entity_poly.entity_id
_entity_poly.type
_entity_poly.pdbx_seq_one_letter_code
_entity_poly.pdbx_strand_id
1 'polypeptide(L)' 'MNFSLKAIRFIVEALEYRIEAYQKQLKTEYLNEDEVSDITNDMMFLESLSQELKKTFPTIAPPVF' A
#
# COMPACT_ATOMS: atom_id res chain seq x y z
N MET A 1 -11.85 -15.38 2.62
CA MET A 1 -10.69 -16.04 3.26
C MET A 1 -10.59 -15.57 4.70
N ASN A 2 -10.19 -16.43 5.64
CA ASN A 2 -10.02 -16.07 7.04
C ASN A 2 -8.51 -15.94 7.33
N PHE A 3 -7.96 -14.73 7.19
CA PHE A 3 -6.54 -14.48 7.40
C PHE A 3 -6.24 -14.27 8.88
N SER A 4 -5.09 -14.77 9.35
CA SER A 4 -4.60 -14.46 10.70
C SER A 4 -4.14 -13.00 10.79
N LEU A 5 -4.10 -12.43 12.00
CA LEU A 5 -3.57 -11.07 12.22
C LEU A 5 -2.13 -10.91 11.70
N LYS A 6 -1.30 -11.95 11.83
CA LYS A 6 0.05 -11.99 11.27
C LYS A 6 0.04 -11.92 9.74
N ALA A 7 -0.87 -12.62 9.09
CA ALA A 7 -1.02 -12.55 7.63
C ALA A 7 -1.49 -11.16 7.19
N ILE A 8 -2.47 -10.57 7.90
CA ILE A 8 -2.96 -9.22 7.60
C ILE A 8 -1.84 -8.19 7.76
N ARG A 9 -0.99 -8.32 8.79
CA ARG A 9 0.20 -7.47 8.95
C ARG A 9 1.14 -7.53 7.75
N PHE A 10 1.51 -8.72 7.30
CA PHE A 10 2.37 -8.85 6.12
C PHE A 10 1.71 -8.31 4.85
N ILE A 11 0.39 -8.43 4.72
CA ILE A 11 -0.34 -7.83 3.61
C ILE A 11 -0.20 -6.30 3.67
N VAL A 12 -0.44 -5.68 4.82
CA VAL A 12 -0.29 -4.22 4.98
C VAL A 12 1.15 -3.76 4.67
N GLU A 13 2.16 -4.45 5.20
CA GLU A 13 3.58 -4.14 4.92
C GLU A 13 3.90 -4.25 3.41
N ALA A 14 3.37 -5.26 2.72
CA ALA A 14 3.55 -5.42 1.28
C ALA A 14 2.85 -4.31 0.46
N LEU A 15 1.66 -3.87 0.89
CA LEU A 15 0.95 -2.74 0.28
C LEU A 15 1.76 -1.46 0.41
N GLU A 16 2.28 -1.17 1.61
CA GLU A 16 3.12 0.00 1.89
C GLU A 16 4.39 0.01 1.02
N TYR A 17 5.09 -1.13 0.95
CA TYR A 17 6.27 -1.27 0.10
C TYR A 17 5.95 -1.01 -1.38
N ARG A 18 4.80 -1.48 -1.88
CA ARG A 18 4.40 -1.23 -3.27
C ARG A 18 4.05 0.23 -3.53
N ILE A 19 3.39 0.88 -2.58
CA ILE A 19 3.07 2.32 -2.63
C ILE A 19 4.38 3.14 -2.70
N GLU A 20 5.36 2.85 -1.84
CA GLU A 20 6.66 3.51 -1.87
C GLU A 20 7.38 3.30 -3.22
N ALA A 21 7.31 2.10 -3.79
CA ALA A 21 7.86 1.82 -5.11
C ALA A 21 7.18 2.66 -6.20
N TYR A 22 5.85 2.79 -6.19
CA TYR A 22 5.11 3.65 -7.13
C TYR A 22 5.49 5.12 -6.96
N GLN A 23 5.58 5.62 -5.72
CA GLN A 23 6.02 7.00 -5.46
C GLN A 23 7.43 7.26 -5.97
N LYS A 24 8.34 6.30 -5.84
CA LYS A 24 9.69 6.39 -6.41
C LYS A 24 9.64 6.40 -7.94
N GLN A 25 8.83 5.53 -8.53
CA GLN A 25 8.65 5.43 -9.98
C GLN A 25 8.20 6.78 -10.57
N LEU A 26 7.14 7.36 -10.02
CA LEU A 26 6.60 8.67 -10.43
C LEU A 26 7.62 9.82 -10.32
N LYS A 27 8.63 9.70 -9.45
CA LYS A 27 9.66 10.74 -9.24
C LYS A 27 10.90 10.55 -10.12
N THR A 28 11.18 9.33 -10.56
CA THR A 28 12.49 8.98 -11.11
C THR A 28 12.44 8.49 -12.55
N GLU A 29 11.30 7.98 -13.01
CA GLU A 29 11.12 7.48 -14.36
C GLU A 29 10.46 8.53 -15.26
N TYR A 30 10.81 8.50 -16.55
CA TYR A 30 10.14 9.30 -17.56
C TYR A 30 8.93 8.52 -18.07
N LEU A 31 7.78 8.78 -17.47
CA LEU A 31 6.50 8.12 -17.74
C LEU A 31 5.64 9.02 -18.63
N ASN A 32 4.87 8.41 -19.51
CA ASN A 32 3.84 9.12 -20.26
C ASN A 32 2.58 9.36 -19.39
N GLU A 33 1.64 10.16 -19.89
CA GLU A 33 0.44 10.54 -19.12
C GLU A 33 -0.44 9.35 -18.74
N ASP A 34 -0.56 8.34 -19.61
CA ASP A 34 -1.33 7.13 -19.33
C ASP A 34 -0.67 6.30 -18.23
N GLU A 35 0.66 6.13 -18.30
CA GLU A 35 1.43 5.42 -17.27
C GLU A 35 1.37 6.12 -15.90
N VAL A 36 1.44 7.46 -15.90
CA VAL A 36 1.28 8.26 -14.67
C VAL A 36 -0.12 8.08 -14.10
N SER A 37 -1.16 8.12 -14.94
CA SER A 37 -2.55 7.90 -14.54
C SER A 37 -2.75 6.52 -13.92
N ASP A 38 -2.27 5.46 -14.58
CA ASP A 38 -2.39 4.09 -14.11
C ASP A 38 -1.71 3.89 -12.75
N ILE A 39 -0.45 4.34 -12.62
CA ILE A 39 0.31 4.23 -11.37
C ILE A 39 -0.37 5.02 -10.25
N THR A 40 -0.87 6.22 -10.54
CA THR A 40 -1.51 7.06 -9.54
C THR A 40 -2.83 6.44 -9.06
N ASN A 41 -3.62 5.88 -9.97
CA ASN A 41 -4.88 5.20 -9.66
C ASN A 41 -4.64 3.94 -8.81
N ASP A 42 -3.69 3.10 -9.20
CA ASP A 42 -3.28 1.92 -8.44
C ASP A 42 -2.84 2.32 -7.03
N MET A 43 -1.98 3.34 -6.92
CA MET A 43 -1.46 3.81 -5.63
C MET A 43 -2.60 4.27 -4.70
N MET A 44 -3.56 5.06 -5.20
CA MET A 44 -4.71 5.51 -4.42
C MET A 44 -5.59 4.35 -3.93
N PHE A 45 -5.77 3.32 -4.77
CA PHE A 45 -6.49 2.11 -4.37
C PHE A 45 -5.74 1.36 -3.26
N LEU A 46 -4.43 1.15 -3.40
CA LEU A 46 -3.62 0.46 -2.39
C LEU A 46 -3.58 1.23 -1.06
N GLU A 47 -3.50 2.56 -1.10
CA GLU A 47 -3.58 3.41 0.11
C GLU A 47 -4.93 3.23 0.81
N SER A 48 -6.03 3.27 0.05
CA SER A 48 -7.38 3.08 0.59
C SER A 48 -7.54 1.71 1.24
N LEU A 49 -7.07 0.64 0.57
CA LEU A 49 -7.09 -0.72 1.09
C LEU A 49 -6.24 -0.86 2.35
N SER A 50 -5.04 -0.28 2.37
CA SER A 50 -4.16 -0.29 3.55
C SER A 50 -4.83 0.38 4.75
N GLN A 51 -5.48 1.54 4.53
CA GLN A 51 -6.22 2.24 5.58
C GLN A 51 -7.43 1.44 6.09
N GLU A 52 -8.17 0.78 5.20
CA GLU A 52 -9.30 -0.08 5.58
C GLU A 52 -8.84 -1.28 6.43
N LEU A 53 -7.74 -1.93 6.05
CA LEU A 53 -7.17 -3.04 6.81
C LEU A 53 -6.70 -2.58 8.20
N LYS A 54 -6.00 -1.43 8.29
CA LYS A 54 -5.57 -0.86 9.56
C LYS A 54 -6.74 -0.47 10.47
N LYS A 55 -7.83 0.07 9.91
CA LYS A 55 -9.05 0.42 10.65
C LYS A 55 -9.78 -0.83 11.16
N THR A 56 -9.90 -1.84 10.32
CA THR A 56 -10.58 -3.11 10.65
C THR A 56 -9.80 -3.89 11.71
N PHE A 57 -8.47 -3.76 11.72
CA PHE A 57 -7.58 -4.50 12.60
C PHE A 57 -6.58 -3.54 13.29
N PRO A 58 -7.02 -2.79 14.32
CA PRO A 58 -6.22 -1.73 14.94
C PRO A 58 -4.97 -2.25 15.69
N THR A 59 -4.90 -3.54 15.99
CA THR A 59 -3.74 -4.19 16.64
C THR A 59 -2.56 -4.41 15.69
N ILE A 60 -2.68 -4.05 14.41
CA ILE A 60 -1.57 -4.11 13.43
C ILE A 60 -0.66 -2.87 13.50
N ALA A 61 -1.01 -1.84 14.29
CA ALA A 61 -0.10 -0.72 14.53
C ALA A 61 1.27 -1.23 15.00
N PRO A 62 2.39 -0.67 14.49
CA PRO A 62 3.70 -1.22 14.75
C PRO A 62 3.97 -1.25 16.26
N PRO A 63 4.66 -2.29 16.78
CA PRO A 63 5.18 -2.21 18.13
C PRO A 63 6.11 -0.98 18.17
N VAL A 64 5.89 -0.12 19.16
CA VAL A 64 6.86 0.92 19.51
C VAL A 64 8.11 0.17 19.99
N PHE A 65 9.11 0.05 19.13
CA PHE A 65 10.45 -0.39 19.50
C PHE A 65 11.38 0.81 19.48
#